data_AF-A0A5J4KD81-F1
#
_entry.id   AF-A0A5J4KD81-F1
#
_cell.length_a   1.000
_cell.length_b   1.000
_cell.length_c   1.000
_cell.angle_alpha   90.00
_cell.angle_beta   90.00
_cell.angle_gamma   90.00
#
_symmetry.space_group_name_H-M   'P 1'
#
loop_
_entity.id
_entity.type
_entity.pdbx_description
1 polymer ?
#
loop_
_entity_poly.entity_id
_entity_poly.type
_entity_poly.pdbx_seq_one_letter_code
_entity_poly.pdbx_strand_id
1 'polypeptide(L)'
;MIPREGGLVSASWPEAATAILQLLDQAPAVFALNPLAPALFRYEDLEPLLQRAAPTELCLLIMHRQLESRLRAARRLEQQAIALHNLLRSDRWRALMPRDETAPLSPEALAELLDLLLSQIQRHFPLTQRIALPRASGPALIETAPYTLLFATRRQDSLLAMNDAVCIYWRRLEEQSQADLLGSDWFQTRREERLATAREQLYQRTLQTGRALRSRRWPDLRQQLISSTFGQFTQAEHNAVIQRLLREGLVRCEWRRPRPTPPSEEADASEPVPGPDDLLIWPGTR
;
A
#
# COMPACT_ATOMS: atom_id res chain seq x y z
N MET A 1 -3.85 27.44 15.02
CA MET A 1 -3.31 26.63 16.13
C MET A 1 -3.03 25.23 15.62
N ILE A 2 -1.87 24.66 15.92
CA ILE A 2 -1.50 23.30 15.53
C ILE A 2 -1.98 22.35 16.64
N PRO A 3 -2.78 21.32 16.34
CA PRO A 3 -3.31 20.39 17.34
C PRO A 3 -2.21 19.49 17.92
N ARG A 4 -2.26 19.20 19.23
CA ARG A 4 -1.23 18.42 19.95
C ARG A 4 -1.36 16.90 19.78
N GLU A 5 -2.58 16.39 19.58
CA GLU A 5 -2.84 14.93 19.55
C GLU A 5 -3.29 14.43 18.16
N GLY A 6 -3.76 15.35 17.30
CA GLY A 6 -4.23 15.06 15.95
C GLY A 6 -5.31 16.06 15.54
N GLY A 7 -5.35 16.42 14.26
CA GLY A 7 -6.39 17.30 13.74
C GLY A 7 -6.07 17.88 12.37
N LEU A 8 -7.09 18.41 11.71
CA LEU A 8 -6.95 19.06 10.42
C LEU A 8 -6.29 20.43 10.63
N VAL A 9 -5.16 20.65 9.97
CA VAL A 9 -4.51 21.96 9.91
C VAL A 9 -5.00 22.65 8.64
N SER A 10 -5.68 23.78 8.78
CA SER A 10 -6.26 24.55 7.66
C SER A 10 -5.23 25.39 6.89
N ALA A 11 -3.95 25.30 7.23
CA ALA A 11 -2.85 26.00 6.56
C ALA A 11 -2.25 25.16 5.43
N SER A 12 -1.62 25.82 4.45
CA SER A 12 -0.89 25.11 3.41
C SER A 12 0.35 24.43 4.00
N TRP A 13 0.75 23.28 3.45
CA TRP A 13 1.94 22.58 3.93
C TRP A 13 3.21 23.44 3.88
N PRO A 14 3.52 24.16 2.78
CA PRO A 14 4.72 25.02 2.74
C PRO A 14 4.77 26.06 3.88
N GLU A 15 3.62 26.60 4.28
CA GLU A 15 3.52 27.58 5.37
C GLU A 15 3.66 26.94 6.75
N ALA A 16 3.06 25.77 6.94
CA ALA A 16 2.95 25.15 8.27
C ALA A 16 4.03 24.11 8.57
N ALA A 17 4.74 23.59 7.56
CA ALA A 17 5.66 22.47 7.68
C ALA A 17 6.70 22.67 8.79
N THR A 18 7.40 23.81 8.79
CA THR A 18 8.45 24.09 9.78
C THR A 18 7.90 24.07 11.21
N ALA A 19 6.78 24.77 11.45
CA ALA A 19 6.17 24.83 12.77
C ALA A 19 5.63 23.47 13.23
N ILE A 20 5.01 22.70 12.32
CA ILE A 20 4.52 21.35 12.61
C ILE A 20 5.68 20.41 12.94
N LEU A 21 6.74 20.41 12.14
CA LEU A 21 7.89 19.54 12.33
C LEU A 21 8.66 19.86 13.62
N GLN A 22 8.77 21.15 13.98
CA GLN A 22 9.34 21.58 15.26
C GLN A 22 8.50 21.09 16.45
N LEU A 23 7.17 21.20 16.38
CA LEU A 23 6.29 20.73 17.45
C LEU A 23 6.32 19.22 17.61
N LEU A 24 6.43 18.49 16.50
CA LEU A 24 6.50 17.03 16.52
C LEU A 24 7.88 16.51 16.94
N ASP A 25 8.95 17.30 16.82
CA ASP A 25 10.34 16.93 17.13
C ASP A 25 10.69 15.49 16.67
N GLN A 26 10.84 14.52 17.58
CA GLN A 26 11.11 13.11 17.30
C GLN A 26 9.89 12.17 17.42
N ALA A 27 8.70 12.71 17.65
CA ALA A 27 7.48 11.91 17.76
C ALA A 27 7.15 11.16 16.45
N PRO A 28 6.60 9.95 16.53
CA PRO A 28 6.08 9.27 15.34
C PRO A 28 4.91 10.07 14.75
N ALA A 29 4.83 10.17 13.41
CA ALA A 29 3.80 10.98 12.76
C ALA A 29 3.32 10.40 11.43
N VAL A 30 2.02 10.51 11.19
CA VAL A 30 1.38 10.17 9.91
C VAL A 30 0.93 11.45 9.23
N PHE A 31 1.40 11.71 8.01
CA PHE A 31 1.04 12.88 7.23
C PHE A 31 0.14 12.50 6.07
N ALA A 32 -1.06 13.08 6.02
CA ALA A 32 -1.97 12.99 4.88
C ALA A 32 -1.94 14.31 4.10
N LEU A 33 -1.30 14.32 2.92
CA LEU A 33 -1.08 15.53 2.13
C LEU A 33 -1.69 15.39 0.73
N ASN A 34 -2.06 16.52 0.12
CA ASN A 34 -2.43 16.60 -1.28
C ASN A 34 -1.41 17.47 -2.03
N PRO A 35 -0.45 16.86 -2.76
CA PRO A 35 0.58 17.62 -3.47
C PRO A 35 0.04 18.43 -4.66
N LEU A 36 -1.20 18.13 -5.10
CA LEU A 36 -1.88 18.80 -6.21
C LEU A 36 -2.87 19.89 -5.76
N ALA A 37 -2.82 20.26 -4.47
CA ALA A 37 -3.60 21.36 -3.90
C ALA A 37 -3.40 22.67 -4.69
N PRO A 38 -4.24 23.70 -4.48
CA PRO A 38 -4.12 24.99 -5.17
C PRO A 38 -2.68 25.56 -5.16
N ALA A 39 -2.04 25.53 -3.99
CA ALA A 39 -0.59 25.68 -3.86
C ALA A 39 0.09 24.32 -4.14
N LEU A 40 0.68 24.20 -5.33
CA LEU A 40 1.41 23.00 -5.74
C LEU A 40 2.64 22.81 -4.85
N PHE A 41 2.86 21.58 -4.41
CA PHE A 41 4.08 21.24 -3.71
C PHE A 41 5.25 21.26 -4.69
N ARG A 42 6.35 21.85 -4.27
CA ARG A 42 7.68 21.59 -4.82
C ARG A 42 8.25 20.38 -4.11
N TYR A 43 9.21 19.72 -4.76
CA TYR A 43 9.97 18.66 -4.11
C TYR A 43 10.67 19.18 -2.83
N GLU A 44 11.16 20.42 -2.85
CA GLU A 44 11.78 21.11 -1.70
C GLU A 44 10.82 21.23 -0.50
N ASP A 45 9.51 21.36 -0.74
CA ASP A 45 8.52 21.45 0.34
C ASP A 45 8.33 20.10 1.07
N LEU A 46 8.65 18.99 0.39
CA LEU A 46 8.62 17.65 0.98
C LEU A 46 9.94 17.30 1.66
N GLU A 47 11.06 17.88 1.23
CA GLU A 47 12.40 17.54 1.68
C GLU A 47 12.57 17.48 3.21
N PRO A 48 12.05 18.43 4.02
CA PRO A 48 12.14 18.35 5.48
C PRO A 48 11.48 17.09 6.06
N LEU A 49 10.39 16.62 5.45
CA LEU A 49 9.70 15.39 5.84
C LEU A 49 10.48 14.16 5.36
N LEU A 50 11.06 14.23 4.16
CA LEU A 50 11.89 13.16 3.60
C LEU A 50 13.18 12.95 4.43
N GLN A 51 13.70 14.00 5.07
CA GLN A 51 14.92 13.95 5.89
C GLN A 51 14.66 13.63 7.38
N ARG A 52 13.40 13.65 7.83
CA ARG A 52 13.03 13.36 9.23
C ARG A 52 13.44 11.94 9.63
N ALA A 53 14.28 11.83 10.66
CA ALA A 53 14.78 10.56 11.20
C ALA A 53 13.72 9.79 12.01
N ALA A 54 12.78 10.50 12.63
CA ALA A 54 11.69 9.90 13.40
C ALA A 54 10.75 9.04 12.53
N PRO A 55 10.05 8.05 13.13
CA PRO A 55 9.06 7.23 12.42
C PRO A 55 8.02 8.11 11.73
N THR A 56 7.97 8.01 10.40
CA THR A 56 7.12 8.87 9.58
C THR A 56 6.44 8.02 8.53
N GLU A 57 5.11 8.14 8.46
CA GLU A 57 4.29 7.58 7.40
C GLU A 57 3.72 8.71 6.54
N LEU A 58 3.87 8.59 5.22
CA LEU A 58 3.40 9.58 4.27
C LEU A 58 2.28 9.00 3.41
N CYS A 59 1.16 9.70 3.39
CA CYS A 59 -0.04 9.40 2.62
C CYS A 59 -0.29 10.57 1.66
N LEU A 60 -0.07 10.39 0.36
CA LEU A 60 -0.38 11.40 -0.65
C LEU A 60 -1.65 11.03 -1.39
N LEU A 61 -2.70 11.84 -1.26
CA LEU A 61 -3.96 11.63 -1.97
C LEU A 61 -3.93 12.39 -3.30
N ILE A 62 -3.89 11.63 -4.40
CA ILE A 62 -3.80 12.17 -5.76
C ILE A 62 -5.17 12.06 -6.43
N MET A 63 -5.85 13.19 -6.56
CA MET A 63 -7.11 13.27 -7.32
C MET A 63 -6.80 13.27 -8.82
N HIS A 64 -7.33 12.29 -9.57
CA HIS A 64 -7.00 12.14 -10.98
C HIS A 64 -7.38 13.39 -11.78
N ARG A 65 -8.58 13.94 -11.54
CA ARG A 65 -9.04 15.18 -12.21
C ARG A 65 -8.14 16.38 -11.93
N GLN A 66 -7.60 16.51 -10.72
CA GLN A 66 -6.67 17.59 -10.39
C GLN A 66 -5.36 17.41 -11.16
N LEU A 67 -4.84 16.18 -11.20
CA LEU A 67 -3.63 15.86 -11.96
C LEU A 67 -3.80 16.20 -13.44
N GLU A 68 -4.91 15.78 -14.06
CA GLU A 68 -5.19 16.12 -15.45
C GLU A 68 -5.27 17.63 -15.68
N SER A 69 -5.95 18.36 -14.78
CA SER A 69 -6.07 19.81 -14.87
C SER A 69 -4.71 20.49 -14.81
N ARG A 70 -3.83 20.03 -13.91
CA ARG A 70 -2.46 20.56 -13.79
C ARG A 70 -1.62 20.28 -15.03
N LEU A 71 -1.73 19.09 -15.61
CA LEU A 71 -1.04 18.74 -16.86
C LEU A 71 -1.51 19.60 -18.03
N ARG A 72 -2.82 19.79 -18.19
CA ARG A 72 -3.38 20.69 -19.22
C ARG A 72 -2.92 22.14 -19.01
N ALA A 73 -2.88 22.62 -17.76
CA ALA A 73 -2.37 23.95 -17.45
C ALA A 73 -0.86 24.10 -17.76
N ALA A 74 -0.05 23.09 -17.42
CA ALA A 74 1.38 23.05 -17.71
C ALA A 74 1.70 23.11 -19.20
N ARG A 75 0.84 22.57 -20.07
CA ARG A 75 1.01 22.70 -21.53
C ARG A 75 0.83 24.13 -22.04
N ARG A 76 0.02 24.94 -21.37
CA ARG A 76 -0.35 26.31 -21.80
C ARG A 76 0.47 27.38 -21.09
N LEU A 77 0.89 27.12 -19.86
CA LEU A 77 1.54 28.08 -18.98
C LEU A 77 2.91 27.57 -18.53
N GLU A 78 3.96 28.29 -18.90
CA GLU A 78 5.35 27.92 -18.58
C GLU A 78 5.58 27.79 -17.07
N GLN A 79 5.00 28.68 -16.26
CA GLN A 79 5.10 28.62 -14.79
C GLN A 79 4.54 27.31 -14.21
N GLN A 80 3.45 26.79 -14.79
CA GLN A 80 2.86 25.51 -14.38
C GLN A 80 3.71 24.33 -14.88
N ALA A 81 4.33 24.45 -16.06
CA ALA A 81 5.30 23.46 -16.55
C ALA A 81 6.51 23.34 -15.63
N ILE A 82 7.07 24.47 -15.19
CA ILE A 82 8.19 24.52 -14.24
C ILE A 82 7.77 23.90 -12.90
N ALA A 83 6.60 24.26 -12.36
CA ALA A 83 6.11 23.69 -11.11
C ALA A 83 5.95 22.17 -11.19
N LEU A 84 5.37 21.67 -12.29
CA LEU A 84 5.19 20.23 -12.50
C LEU A 84 6.52 19.50 -12.70
N HIS A 85 7.45 20.10 -13.46
CA HIS A 85 8.81 19.59 -13.60
C HIS A 85 9.50 19.50 -12.23
N ASN A 86 9.36 20.51 -11.38
CA ASN A 86 9.97 20.52 -10.04
C ASN A 86 9.36 19.45 -9.12
N LEU A 87 8.05 19.18 -9.23
CA LEU A 87 7.39 18.12 -8.48
C LEU A 87 7.83 16.72 -8.94
N LEU A 88 7.84 16.47 -10.26
CA LEU A 88 8.13 15.14 -10.83
C LEU A 88 9.62 14.88 -11.08
N ARG A 89 10.45 15.95 -11.05
CA ARG A 89 11.87 15.98 -11.44
C ARG A 89 12.14 15.33 -12.80
N SER A 90 11.23 15.50 -13.74
CA SER A 90 11.25 14.84 -15.04
C SER A 90 10.39 15.61 -16.04
N ASP A 91 10.80 15.63 -17.32
CA ASP A 91 9.98 16.14 -18.43
C ASP A 91 9.18 15.02 -19.14
N ARG A 92 9.28 13.77 -18.68
CA ARG A 92 8.57 12.64 -19.30
C ARG A 92 7.06 12.83 -19.35
N TRP A 93 6.49 13.62 -18.42
CA TRP A 93 5.07 13.97 -18.43
C TRP A 93 4.60 14.64 -19.73
N ARG A 94 5.50 15.33 -20.46
CA ARG A 94 5.17 15.96 -21.75
C ARG A 94 4.77 14.94 -22.81
N ALA A 95 5.38 13.76 -22.80
CA ALA A 95 5.11 12.69 -23.75
C ALA A 95 3.81 11.91 -23.43
N LEU A 96 3.33 11.99 -22.18
CA LEU A 96 2.16 11.27 -21.69
C LEU A 96 0.85 12.02 -21.97
N MET A 97 0.94 13.23 -22.51
CA MET A 97 -0.23 14.04 -22.83
C MET A 97 -0.85 13.63 -24.16
N PRO A 98 -2.19 13.46 -24.23
CA PRO A 98 -2.87 13.29 -25.50
C PRO A 98 -2.67 14.53 -26.38
N ARG A 99 -2.60 14.30 -27.70
CA ARG A 99 -2.48 15.39 -28.69
C ARG A 99 -3.70 16.31 -28.61
N ASP A 100 -4.89 15.70 -28.52
CA ASP A 100 -6.16 16.38 -28.25
C ASP A 100 -6.23 16.81 -26.78
N GLU A 101 -6.36 18.11 -26.53
CA GLU A 101 -6.40 18.68 -25.18
C GLU A 101 -7.69 18.35 -24.43
N THR A 102 -8.75 17.97 -25.15
CA THR A 102 -10.06 17.65 -24.58
C THR A 102 -10.22 16.20 -24.18
N ALA A 103 -9.35 15.32 -24.70
CA ALA A 103 -9.36 13.90 -24.36
C ALA A 103 -8.99 13.69 -22.87
N PRO A 104 -9.62 12.70 -22.19
CA PRO A 104 -9.18 12.26 -20.87
C PRO A 104 -7.80 11.61 -20.96
N LEU A 105 -7.06 11.60 -19.85
CA LEU A 105 -5.82 10.82 -19.79
C LEU A 105 -6.14 9.33 -19.91
N SER A 106 -5.33 8.60 -20.67
CA SER A 106 -5.40 7.15 -20.65
C SER A 106 -5.02 6.62 -19.26
N PRO A 107 -5.60 5.48 -18.83
CA PRO A 107 -5.25 4.89 -17.53
C PRO A 107 -3.76 4.52 -17.43
N GLU A 108 -3.15 4.17 -18.56
CA GLU A 108 -1.71 3.88 -18.68
C GLU A 108 -0.87 5.13 -18.44
N ALA A 109 -1.21 6.25 -19.09
CA ALA A 109 -0.51 7.52 -18.89
C ALA A 109 -0.65 8.02 -17.45
N LEU A 110 -1.84 7.86 -16.85
CA LEU A 110 -2.07 8.16 -15.45
C LEU A 110 -1.18 7.30 -14.53
N ALA A 111 -1.10 6.00 -14.79
CA ALA A 111 -0.24 5.09 -14.04
C ALA A 111 1.24 5.51 -14.13
N GLU A 112 1.74 5.81 -15.33
CA GLU A 112 3.12 6.28 -15.51
C GLU A 112 3.41 7.59 -14.77
N LEU A 113 2.46 8.53 -14.75
CA LEU A 113 2.60 9.78 -13.99
C LEU A 113 2.68 9.55 -12.49
N LEU A 114 1.82 8.67 -11.97
CA LEU A 114 1.84 8.27 -10.56
C LEU A 114 3.17 7.58 -10.22
N ASP A 115 3.68 6.75 -11.11
CA ASP A 115 4.96 6.05 -10.92
C ASP A 115 6.15 7.01 -10.95
N LEU A 116 6.10 8.07 -11.77
CA LEU A 116 7.10 9.16 -11.72
C LEU A 116 7.10 9.84 -10.35
N LEU A 117 5.93 10.20 -9.82
CA LEU A 117 5.82 10.81 -8.49
C LEU A 117 6.33 9.86 -7.40
N LEU A 118 5.93 8.60 -7.45
CA LEU A 118 6.30 7.57 -6.50
C LEU A 118 7.82 7.29 -6.54
N SER A 119 8.45 7.32 -7.71
CA SER A 119 9.90 7.13 -7.86
C SER A 119 10.74 8.20 -7.13
N GLN A 120 10.23 9.43 -6.98
CA GLN A 120 10.90 10.48 -6.22
C GLN A 120 10.84 10.19 -4.71
N ILE A 121 9.71 9.66 -4.25
CA ILE A 121 9.46 9.33 -2.84
C ILE A 121 10.24 8.07 -2.43
N GLN A 122 10.33 7.08 -3.33
CA GLN A 122 11.02 5.81 -3.10
C GLN A 122 12.48 5.96 -2.67
N ARG A 123 13.14 7.04 -3.07
CA ARG A 123 14.53 7.33 -2.68
C ARG A 123 14.70 7.53 -1.16
N HIS A 124 13.63 7.95 -0.48
CA HIS A 124 13.62 8.27 0.95
C HIS A 124 12.76 7.32 1.78
N PHE A 125 11.77 6.71 1.14
CA PHE A 125 10.89 5.72 1.71
C PHE A 125 11.00 4.43 0.89
N PRO A 126 11.73 3.41 1.36
CA PRO A 126 11.94 2.20 0.58
C PRO A 126 10.65 1.39 0.39
N LEU A 127 9.64 1.58 1.25
CA LEU A 127 8.36 0.87 1.18
C LEU A 127 7.28 1.82 0.71
N THR A 128 7.01 1.80 -0.60
CA THR A 128 5.96 2.60 -1.23
C THR A 128 4.90 1.73 -1.86
N GLN A 129 3.65 2.14 -1.79
CA GLN A 129 2.52 1.44 -2.38
C GLN A 129 1.54 2.41 -3.03
N ARG A 130 1.06 2.01 -4.22
CA ARG A 130 0.01 2.70 -4.94
C ARG A 130 -1.33 2.03 -4.65
N ILE A 131 -2.22 2.74 -3.99
CA ILE A 131 -3.49 2.19 -3.51
C ILE A 131 -4.63 2.82 -4.31
N ALA A 132 -5.21 2.01 -5.21
CA ALA A 132 -6.47 2.33 -5.86
C ALA A 132 -7.61 2.00 -4.90
N LEU A 133 -8.24 3.02 -4.33
CA LEU A 133 -9.29 2.82 -3.33
C LEU A 133 -10.62 2.54 -4.02
N PRO A 134 -11.38 1.52 -3.57
CA PRO A 134 -12.70 1.25 -4.10
C PRO A 134 -13.75 2.21 -3.56
N ARG A 135 -14.81 2.39 -4.35
CA ARG A 135 -16.03 3.09 -3.98
C ARG A 135 -17.23 2.28 -4.43
N ALA A 136 -18.22 2.11 -3.55
CA ALA A 136 -19.52 1.61 -3.97
C ALA A 136 -20.21 2.67 -4.84
N SER A 137 -20.52 2.34 -6.09
CA SER A 137 -21.30 3.19 -7.01
C SER A 137 -22.77 2.77 -7.09
N GLY A 138 -23.10 1.56 -6.60
CA GLY A 138 -24.45 1.06 -6.50
C GLY A 138 -24.53 -0.31 -5.80
N PRO A 139 -25.72 -0.92 -5.74
CA PRO A 139 -25.90 -2.25 -5.15
C PRO A 139 -25.09 -3.30 -5.92
N ALA A 140 -24.27 -4.08 -5.21
CA ALA A 140 -23.28 -5.02 -5.77
C ALA A 140 -22.34 -4.42 -6.84
N LEU A 141 -22.21 -3.09 -6.93
CA LEU A 141 -21.34 -2.43 -7.89
C LEU A 141 -20.25 -1.64 -7.16
N ILE A 142 -19.02 -2.13 -7.27
CA ILE A 142 -17.82 -1.51 -6.71
C ILE A 142 -16.95 -1.05 -7.88
N GLU A 143 -16.64 0.23 -7.89
CA GLU A 143 -15.77 0.86 -8.88
C GLU A 143 -14.49 1.35 -8.23
N THR A 144 -13.45 1.56 -9.05
CA THR A 144 -12.25 2.24 -8.59
C THR A 144 -12.55 3.73 -8.45
N ALA A 145 -12.23 4.31 -7.29
CA ALA A 145 -12.42 5.73 -7.07
C ALA A 145 -11.52 6.57 -8.00
N PRO A 146 -11.94 7.79 -8.39
CA PRO A 146 -11.16 8.67 -9.27
C PRO A 146 -10.01 9.38 -8.52
N TYR A 147 -9.37 8.67 -7.60
CA TYR A 147 -8.21 9.11 -6.85
C TYR A 147 -7.34 7.91 -6.47
N THR A 148 -6.06 8.18 -6.27
CA THR A 148 -5.08 7.19 -5.83
C THR A 148 -4.40 7.68 -4.58
N LEU A 149 -4.31 6.82 -3.58
CA LEU A 149 -3.53 7.06 -2.39
C LEU A 149 -2.13 6.47 -2.59
N LEU A 150 -1.10 7.30 -2.50
CA LEU A 150 0.29 6.84 -2.45
C LEU A 150 0.69 6.75 -0.98
N PHE A 151 1.00 5.54 -0.53
CA PHE A 151 1.48 5.29 0.81
C PHE A 151 3.00 5.08 0.78
N ALA A 152 3.73 5.70 1.69
CA ALA A 152 5.17 5.58 1.80
C ALA A 152 5.60 5.48 3.27
N THR A 153 6.45 4.51 3.58
CA THR A 153 6.97 4.27 4.92
C THR A 153 8.39 3.70 4.88
N ARG A 154 9.10 3.82 6.02
CA ARG A 154 10.40 3.16 6.26
C ARG A 154 10.24 1.89 7.11
N ARG A 155 9.06 1.68 7.70
CA ARG A 155 8.81 0.60 8.66
C ARG A 155 8.02 -0.52 8.01
N GLN A 156 8.51 -1.74 8.19
CA GLN A 156 7.81 -2.95 7.75
C GLN A 156 6.46 -3.09 8.44
N ASP A 157 6.39 -2.83 9.76
CA ASP A 157 5.13 -2.95 10.52
C ASP A 157 4.03 -2.02 9.97
N SER A 158 4.39 -0.79 9.63
CA SER A 158 3.44 0.19 9.08
C SER A 158 2.92 -0.25 7.70
N LEU A 159 3.77 -0.90 6.89
CA LEU A 159 3.35 -1.52 5.62
C LEU A 159 2.35 -2.66 5.85
N LEU A 160 2.61 -3.54 6.82
CA LEU A 160 1.71 -4.63 7.19
C LEU A 160 0.36 -4.09 7.68
N ALA A 161 0.39 -3.11 8.59
CA ALA A 161 -0.81 -2.50 9.13
C ALA A 161 -1.65 -1.81 8.04
N MET A 162 -1.02 -1.07 7.13
CA MET A 162 -1.71 -0.44 6.00
C MET A 162 -2.27 -1.48 5.02
N ASN A 163 -1.53 -2.54 4.73
CA ASN A 163 -2.01 -3.65 3.90
C ASN A 163 -3.31 -4.24 4.47
N ASP A 164 -3.29 -4.58 5.77
CA ASP A 164 -4.44 -5.18 6.44
C ASP A 164 -5.62 -4.21 6.51
N ALA A 165 -5.37 -2.92 6.76
CA ALA A 165 -6.40 -1.89 6.73
C ALA A 165 -7.08 -1.78 5.36
N VAL A 166 -6.30 -1.86 4.27
CA VAL A 166 -6.83 -1.87 2.90
C VAL A 166 -7.64 -3.14 2.64
N CYS A 167 -7.13 -4.32 3.01
CA CYS A 167 -7.86 -5.58 2.86
C CYS A 167 -9.21 -5.56 3.60
N ILE A 168 -9.21 -5.08 4.85
CA ILE A 168 -10.42 -4.98 5.68
C ILE A 168 -11.40 -3.98 5.07
N TYR A 169 -10.91 -2.82 4.59
CA TYR A 169 -11.73 -1.82 3.92
C TYR A 169 -12.43 -2.39 2.68
N TRP A 170 -11.68 -3.09 1.82
CA TRP A 170 -12.23 -3.75 0.63
C TRP A 170 -13.31 -4.78 0.98
N ARG A 171 -13.03 -5.66 1.94
CA ARG A 171 -13.97 -6.72 2.36
C ARG A 171 -15.24 -6.14 2.95
N ARG A 172 -15.11 -5.13 3.80
CA ARG A 172 -16.25 -4.43 4.41
C ARG A 172 -17.11 -3.74 3.36
N LEU A 173 -16.49 -3.06 2.39
CA LEU A 173 -17.22 -2.39 1.32
C LEU A 173 -17.98 -3.41 0.45
N GLU A 174 -17.37 -4.55 0.16
CA GLU A 174 -18.02 -5.63 -0.59
C GLU A 174 -19.23 -6.18 0.17
N GLU A 175 -19.07 -6.49 1.45
CA GLU A 175 -20.17 -6.93 2.33
C GLU A 175 -21.30 -5.91 2.37
N GLN A 176 -21.00 -4.63 2.60
CA GLN A 176 -21.99 -3.56 2.65
C GLN A 176 -22.72 -3.38 1.32
N SER A 177 -22.04 -3.55 0.19
CA SER A 177 -22.66 -3.44 -1.13
C SER A 177 -23.65 -4.57 -1.43
N GLN A 178 -23.57 -5.69 -0.70
CA GLN A 178 -24.31 -6.93 -0.95
C GLN A 178 -25.34 -7.26 0.14
N ALA A 179 -25.22 -6.68 1.33
CA ALA A 179 -26.02 -7.02 2.51
C ALA A 179 -27.54 -6.89 2.30
N ASP A 180 -27.97 -5.89 1.51
CA ASP A 180 -29.39 -5.57 1.31
C ASP A 180 -29.96 -6.12 -0.02
N LEU A 181 -29.24 -7.02 -0.69
CA LEU A 181 -29.67 -7.60 -1.96
C LEU A 181 -30.45 -8.90 -1.78
N LEU A 182 -31.48 -9.08 -2.61
CA LEU A 182 -32.14 -10.38 -2.77
C LEU A 182 -31.11 -11.39 -3.31
N GLY A 183 -30.95 -12.52 -2.61
CA GLY A 183 -29.94 -13.53 -2.96
C GLY A 183 -28.58 -13.33 -2.30
N SER A 184 -28.52 -12.68 -1.14
CA SER A 184 -27.32 -12.54 -0.31
C SER A 184 -26.54 -13.86 -0.14
N ASP A 185 -27.24 -14.99 0.05
CA ASP A 185 -26.61 -16.31 0.17
C ASP A 185 -25.80 -16.70 -1.07
N TRP A 186 -26.29 -16.39 -2.27
CA TRP A 186 -25.55 -16.64 -3.51
C TRP A 186 -24.27 -15.80 -3.58
N PHE A 187 -24.34 -14.54 -3.14
CA PHE A 187 -23.16 -13.68 -3.07
C PHE A 187 -22.14 -14.19 -2.05
N GLN A 188 -22.59 -14.71 -0.90
CA GLN A 188 -21.71 -15.32 0.10
C GLN A 188 -21.01 -16.56 -0.45
N THR A 189 -21.75 -17.52 -1.02
CA THR A 189 -21.16 -18.73 -1.62
C THR A 189 -20.12 -18.38 -2.70
N ARG A 190 -20.47 -17.45 -3.60
CA ARG A 190 -19.55 -17.00 -4.65
C ARG A 190 -18.32 -16.28 -4.10
N ARG A 191 -18.44 -15.60 -2.96
CA ARG A 191 -17.32 -14.97 -2.26
C ARG A 191 -16.41 -16.01 -1.62
N GLU A 192 -16.98 -17.03 -0.99
CA GLU A 192 -16.22 -18.14 -0.40
C GLU A 192 -15.42 -18.89 -1.47
N GLU A 193 -16.02 -19.19 -2.62
CA GLU A 193 -15.34 -19.82 -3.76
C GLU A 193 -14.17 -18.97 -4.28
N ARG A 194 -14.38 -17.65 -4.43
CA ARG A 194 -13.33 -16.70 -4.83
C ARG A 194 -12.21 -16.64 -3.81
N LEU A 195 -12.54 -16.59 -2.51
CA LEU A 195 -11.55 -16.57 -1.43
C LEU A 195 -10.77 -17.88 -1.36
N ALA A 196 -11.41 -19.03 -1.55
CA ALA A 196 -10.73 -20.32 -1.61
C ALA A 196 -9.73 -20.37 -2.77
N THR A 197 -10.15 -19.93 -3.96
CA THR A 197 -9.28 -19.84 -5.14
C THR A 197 -8.10 -18.89 -4.89
N ALA A 198 -8.36 -17.71 -4.34
CA ALA A 198 -7.33 -16.71 -4.04
C ALA A 198 -6.32 -17.22 -2.98
N ARG A 199 -6.79 -17.94 -1.96
CA ARG A 199 -5.92 -18.58 -0.95
C ARG A 199 -5.00 -19.62 -1.56
N GLU A 200 -5.50 -20.43 -2.50
CA GLU A 200 -4.67 -21.41 -3.20
C GLU A 200 -3.64 -20.72 -4.10
N GLN A 201 -4.01 -19.64 -4.78
CA GLN A 201 -3.06 -18.81 -5.54
C GLN A 201 -1.96 -18.21 -4.66
N LEU A 202 -2.33 -17.69 -3.47
CA LEU A 202 -1.36 -17.17 -2.50
C LEU A 202 -0.40 -18.26 -2.03
N TYR A 203 -0.91 -19.46 -1.77
CA TYR A 203 -0.12 -20.62 -1.39
C TYR A 203 0.91 -20.98 -2.47
N GLN A 204 0.46 -21.14 -3.73
CA GLN A 204 1.36 -21.47 -4.85
C GLN A 204 2.42 -20.40 -5.06
N ARG A 205 2.03 -19.11 -4.99
CA ARG A 205 2.96 -17.99 -5.13
C ARG A 205 3.99 -17.93 -4.00
N THR A 206 3.57 -18.21 -2.77
CA THR A 206 4.46 -18.26 -1.59
C THR A 206 5.49 -19.37 -1.76
N LEU A 207 5.07 -20.55 -2.20
CA LEU A 207 5.95 -21.68 -2.46
C LEU A 207 6.95 -21.37 -3.58
N GLN A 208 6.49 -20.83 -4.70
CA GLN A 208 7.33 -20.47 -5.85
C GLN A 208 8.36 -19.40 -5.48
N THR A 209 7.91 -18.31 -4.83
CA THR A 209 8.78 -17.19 -4.44
C THR A 209 9.80 -17.63 -3.39
N GLY A 210 9.37 -18.41 -2.40
CA GLY A 210 10.24 -18.96 -1.36
C GLY A 210 11.32 -19.87 -1.94
N ARG A 211 10.98 -20.74 -2.89
CA ARG A 211 11.96 -21.60 -3.59
C ARG A 211 12.90 -20.82 -4.50
N ALA A 212 12.38 -19.86 -5.26
CA ALA A 212 13.17 -19.06 -6.20
C ALA A 212 14.22 -18.19 -5.49
N LEU A 213 13.81 -17.51 -4.42
CA LEU A 213 14.68 -16.61 -3.66
C LEU A 213 15.46 -17.34 -2.55
N ARG A 214 15.08 -18.58 -2.22
CA ARG A 214 15.59 -19.34 -1.07
C ARG A 214 15.58 -18.51 0.21
N SER A 215 14.50 -17.78 0.43
CA SER A 215 14.37 -16.82 1.53
C SER A 215 14.53 -17.55 2.86
N ARG A 216 15.52 -17.12 3.66
CA ARG A 216 15.85 -17.77 4.93
C ARG A 216 14.98 -17.33 6.09
N ARG A 217 14.27 -16.22 5.98
CA ARG A 217 13.45 -15.66 7.06
C ARG A 217 12.03 -15.43 6.57
N TRP A 218 11.06 -15.74 7.43
CA TRP A 218 9.65 -15.53 7.11
C TRP A 218 9.30 -14.04 6.94
N PRO A 219 9.73 -13.11 7.81
CA PRO A 219 9.39 -11.69 7.63
C PRO A 219 9.84 -11.11 6.29
N ASP A 220 11.04 -11.48 5.84
CA ASP A 220 11.61 -11.01 4.57
C ASP A 220 10.80 -11.53 3.37
N LEU A 221 10.46 -12.83 3.37
CA LEU A 221 9.63 -13.43 2.34
C LEU A 221 8.21 -12.81 2.34
N ARG A 222 7.61 -12.64 3.51
CA ARG A 222 6.29 -12.04 3.67
C ARG A 222 6.28 -10.61 3.14
N GLN A 223 7.31 -9.82 3.43
CA GLN A 223 7.42 -8.44 2.93
C GLN A 223 7.48 -8.41 1.40
N GLN A 224 8.24 -9.31 0.78
CA GLN A 224 8.32 -9.41 -0.68
C GLN A 224 6.98 -9.79 -1.30
N LEU A 225 6.28 -10.76 -0.69
CA LEU A 225 4.94 -11.17 -1.12
C LEU A 225 3.97 -10.00 -1.05
N ILE A 226 3.87 -9.34 0.11
CA ILE A 226 2.99 -8.19 0.35
C ILE A 226 3.30 -7.04 -0.60
N SER A 227 4.57 -6.80 -0.93
CA SER A 227 4.93 -5.76 -1.89
C SER A 227 4.32 -6.00 -3.27
N SER A 228 4.03 -7.26 -3.61
CA SER A 228 3.47 -7.68 -4.89
C SER A 228 1.97 -8.03 -4.88
N THR A 229 1.39 -8.24 -3.69
CA THR A 229 -0.03 -8.59 -3.46
C THR A 229 -0.72 -7.60 -2.52
N PHE A 230 -0.20 -6.37 -2.44
CA PHE A 230 -0.66 -5.36 -1.49
C PHE A 230 -2.16 -5.13 -1.57
N GLY A 231 -2.83 -5.14 -0.41
CA GLY A 231 -4.27 -4.94 -0.29
C GLY A 231 -5.14 -6.15 -0.66
N GLN A 232 -4.55 -7.28 -1.07
CA GLN A 232 -5.29 -8.49 -1.44
C GLN A 232 -5.47 -9.46 -0.26
N PHE A 233 -4.39 -9.71 0.48
CA PHE A 233 -4.36 -10.69 1.56
C PHE A 233 -3.83 -10.09 2.86
N THR A 234 -4.44 -10.46 3.98
CA THR A 234 -4.03 -9.96 5.31
C THR A 234 -2.76 -10.65 5.79
N GLN A 235 -2.12 -10.08 6.81
CA GLN A 235 -1.00 -10.74 7.49
C GLN A 235 -1.39 -12.13 8.02
N ALA A 236 -2.61 -12.27 8.56
CA ALA A 236 -3.11 -13.54 9.07
C ALA A 236 -3.19 -14.61 7.97
N GLU A 237 -3.59 -14.23 6.76
CA GLU A 237 -3.68 -15.16 5.63
C GLU A 237 -2.31 -15.60 5.13
N HIS A 238 -1.33 -14.70 5.07
CA HIS A 238 0.06 -15.07 4.79
C HIS A 238 0.61 -16.03 5.86
N ASN A 239 0.32 -15.74 7.13
CA ASN A 239 0.73 -16.60 8.24
C ASN A 239 0.07 -18.00 8.14
N ALA A 240 -1.21 -18.07 7.78
CA ALA A 240 -1.90 -19.36 7.58
C ALA A 240 -1.26 -20.19 6.45
N VAL A 241 -0.80 -19.52 5.38
CA VAL A 241 -0.10 -20.18 4.27
C VAL A 241 1.23 -20.77 4.72
N ILE A 242 2.08 -20.03 5.45
CA ILE A 242 3.36 -20.59 5.91
C ILE A 242 3.14 -21.74 6.90
N GLN A 243 2.12 -21.65 7.77
CA GLN A 243 1.75 -22.75 8.67
C GLN A 243 1.28 -23.99 7.90
N ARG A 244 0.56 -23.82 6.78
CA ARG A 244 0.18 -24.93 5.90
C ARG A 244 1.42 -25.56 5.23
N LEU A 245 2.33 -24.75 4.72
CA LEU A 245 3.56 -25.22 4.07
C LEU A 245 4.49 -25.99 5.02
N LEU A 246 4.54 -25.60 6.29
CA LEU A 246 5.31 -26.32 7.31
C LEU A 246 4.65 -27.67 7.64
N ARG A 247 3.32 -27.71 7.80
CA ARG A 247 2.55 -28.94 8.04
C ARG A 247 2.72 -29.96 6.91
N GLU A 248 2.72 -29.49 5.67
CA GLU A 248 2.90 -30.32 4.48
C GLU A 248 4.37 -30.70 4.24
N GLY A 249 5.31 -30.20 5.05
CA GLY A 249 6.74 -30.53 4.96
C GLY A 249 7.45 -29.93 3.73
N LEU A 250 6.79 -29.02 3.01
CA LEU A 250 7.35 -28.33 1.84
C LEU A 250 8.34 -27.24 2.21
N VAL A 251 8.30 -26.81 3.48
CA VAL A 251 9.27 -25.92 4.12
C VAL A 251 9.62 -26.53 5.48
N ARG A 252 10.87 -26.42 5.90
CA ARG A 252 11.28 -26.74 7.27
C ARG A 252 11.67 -25.45 7.98
N CYS A 253 11.43 -25.38 9.29
CA CYS A 253 11.82 -24.24 10.11
C CYS A 253 12.78 -24.69 11.21
N GLU A 254 13.95 -24.07 11.28
CA GLU A 254 14.84 -24.14 12.44
C GLU A 254 14.42 -23.08 13.45
N TRP A 255 13.76 -23.53 14.51
CA TRP A 255 13.27 -22.69 15.59
C TRP A 255 14.41 -22.32 16.53
N ARG A 256 14.72 -21.02 16.65
CA ARG A 256 15.73 -20.54 17.61
C ARG A 256 15.16 -20.37 19.01
N ARG A 257 13.85 -20.15 19.12
CA ARG A 257 13.14 -20.13 20.39
C ARG A 257 12.51 -21.50 20.62
N PRO A 258 12.46 -22.00 21.88
CA PRO A 258 11.72 -23.21 22.19
C PRO A 258 10.28 -23.04 21.71
N ARG A 259 9.77 -24.05 20.97
CA ARG A 259 8.39 -24.05 20.50
C ARG A 259 7.48 -23.73 21.69
N PRO A 260 6.55 -22.77 21.57
CA PRO A 260 5.51 -22.63 22.58
C PRO A 260 4.79 -23.98 22.65
N THR A 261 4.90 -24.65 23.81
CA THR A 261 4.14 -25.86 24.10
C THR A 261 2.66 -25.54 23.88
N PRO A 262 1.93 -26.31 23.06
CA PRO A 262 0.53 -26.03 22.83
C PRO A 262 -0.19 -26.04 24.19
N PRO A 263 -0.98 -25.00 24.51
CA PRO A 263 -1.81 -25.03 25.69
C PRO A 263 -2.91 -26.07 25.43
N SER A 264 -2.81 -27.22 26.10
CA SER A 264 -3.83 -28.28 26.19
C SER A 264 -4.20 -29.03 24.90
N GLU A 265 -4.58 -30.30 25.05
CA GLU A 265 -4.87 -31.29 23.99
C GLU A 265 -6.08 -30.96 23.09
N GLU A 266 -6.77 -29.84 23.33
CA GLU A 266 -8.00 -29.45 22.61
C GLU A 266 -7.87 -28.14 21.81
N ALA A 267 -6.73 -27.43 21.89
CA ALA A 267 -6.48 -26.30 21.01
C ALA A 267 -5.92 -26.83 19.69
N ASP A 268 -6.69 -26.71 18.61
CA ASP A 268 -6.29 -27.03 17.22
C ASP A 268 -4.78 -26.81 17.04
N ALA A 269 -4.05 -27.90 16.80
CA ALA A 269 -2.59 -27.95 16.69
C ALA A 269 -2.12 -27.21 15.41
N SER A 270 -2.39 -25.93 15.35
CA SER A 270 -1.90 -25.01 14.33
C SER A 270 -0.40 -24.86 14.55
N GLU A 271 0.36 -25.08 13.48
CA GLU A 271 1.80 -24.91 13.58
C GLU A 271 2.15 -23.48 13.98
N PRO A 272 3.18 -23.25 14.80
CA PRO A 272 3.59 -21.90 15.15
C PRO A 272 4.00 -21.12 13.90
N VAL A 273 3.81 -19.81 13.92
CA VAL A 273 4.31 -18.92 12.85
C VAL A 273 5.79 -18.64 13.13
N PRO A 274 6.69 -18.80 12.13
CA PRO A 274 8.11 -18.46 12.29
C PRO A 274 8.32 -16.99 12.69
N GLY A 275 9.12 -16.78 13.72
CA GLY A 275 9.55 -15.46 14.18
C GLY A 275 10.67 -14.86 13.31
N PRO A 276 11.17 -13.67 13.68
CA PRO A 276 12.22 -12.98 12.93
C PRO A 276 13.59 -13.67 13.01
N ASP A 277 13.82 -14.42 14.08
CA ASP A 277 15.08 -15.12 14.34
C ASP A 277 15.11 -16.55 13.78
N ASP A 278 13.95 -17.07 13.37
CA ASP A 278 13.80 -18.45 12.90
C ASP A 278 14.21 -18.58 11.43
N LEU A 279 14.77 -19.74 11.06
CA LEU A 279 15.31 -19.97 9.73
C LEU A 279 14.46 -20.95 8.91
N LEU A 280 14.03 -20.51 7.73
CA LEU A 280 13.34 -21.33 6.74
C LEU A 280 14.34 -22.08 5.85
N ILE A 281 14.10 -23.38 5.70
CA ILE A 281 14.82 -24.27 4.81
C ILE A 281 13.85 -24.78 3.75
N TRP A 282 14.18 -24.47 2.49
CA TRP A 282 13.43 -24.91 1.33
C TRP A 282 14.07 -26.18 0.78
N PRO A 283 13.50 -27.38 1.03
CA PRO A 283 14.02 -28.61 0.46
C PRO A 283 14.02 -28.50 -1.06
N GLY A 284 15.16 -28.83 -1.70
CA GLY A 284 15.22 -28.92 -3.14
C GLY A 284 14.22 -29.95 -3.65
N THR A 285 13.54 -29.64 -4.75
CA THR A 285 12.81 -30.66 -5.52
C THR A 285 13.81 -31.73 -5.90
N ARG A 286 13.69 -32.92 -5.29
CA ARG A 286 14.35 -34.12 -5.77
C ARG A 286 13.76 -34.51 -7.12
#